data_AF-A0A529P630-F1
#
_entry.id   AF-A0A529P630-F1
#
_cell.length_a   1.000
_cell.length_b   1.000
_cell.length_c   1.000
_cell.angle_alpha   90.00
_cell.angle_beta   90.00
_cell.angle_gamma   90.00
#
_symmetry.space_group_name_H-M   'P 1'
#
loop_
_entity.id
_entity.type
_entity.pdbx_description
1 polymer ?
#
loop_
_entity_poly.entity_id
_entity_poly.type
_entity_poly.pdbx_seq_one_letter_code
_entity_poly.pdbx_strand_id
1 'polypeptide(L)' 'MLNSIPGQFKKAAAFINNLTPATTRQEIPDSTQAGLYLVMQPSGSLSWAVRTKIDGKAAKVTIG' A
#
# COMPACT_ATOMS: atom_id res chain seq x y z
N MET A 1 -15.16 -0.15 15.73
CA MET A 1 -14.38 -1.36 15.41
C MET A 1 -12.86 -1.06 15.35
N LEU A 2 -12.28 -0.43 16.39
CA LEU A 2 -10.83 -0.16 16.49
C LEU A 2 -10.13 -1.03 17.57
N ASN A 3 -10.90 -1.76 18.37
CA ASN A 3 -10.38 -2.61 19.45
C ASN A 3 -9.81 -3.96 18.97
N SER A 4 -9.86 -4.25 17.67
CA SER A 4 -9.41 -5.54 17.11
C SER A 4 -8.03 -5.52 16.46
N ILE A 5 -7.39 -4.35 16.32
CA ILE A 5 -6.07 -4.24 15.70
C ILE A 5 -4.99 -4.43 16.77
N PRO A 6 -4.12 -5.44 16.67
CA PRO A 6 -2.99 -5.62 17.58
C PRO A 6 -2.16 -4.34 17.72
N GLY A 7 -1.62 -4.11 18.91
CA GLY A 7 -0.94 -2.86 19.25
C GLY A 7 0.15 -2.46 18.25
N GLN A 8 0.92 -3.44 17.75
CA GLN A 8 1.99 -3.19 16.79
C GLN A 8 1.49 -2.64 15.43
N PHE A 9 0.25 -2.89 15.06
CA PHE A 9 -0.31 -2.48 13.76
C PHE A 9 -1.15 -1.20 13.84
N LYS A 10 -1.41 -0.66 15.03
CA LYS A 10 -2.25 0.54 15.20
C LYS A 10 -1.70 1.76 14.46
N LYS A 11 -0.37 1.95 14.45
CA LYS A 11 0.27 3.06 13.73
C LYS A 11 0.10 2.94 12.21
N ALA A 12 0.27 1.75 11.66
CA ALA A 12 0.07 1.50 10.24
C ALA A 12 -1.40 1.72 9.85
N ALA A 13 -2.35 1.24 10.65
CA ALA A 13 -3.76 1.48 10.43
C ALA A 13 -4.11 2.98 10.49
N ALA A 14 -3.60 3.71 11.48
CA ALA A 14 -3.78 5.16 11.59
C ALA A 14 -3.18 5.92 10.40
N PHE A 15 -1.99 5.50 9.93
CA PHE A 15 -1.38 6.05 8.73
C PHE A 15 -2.30 5.89 7.51
N ILE A 16 -2.77 4.68 7.24
CA ILE A 16 -3.66 4.40 6.09
C ILE A 16 -4.97 5.19 6.20
N ASN A 17 -5.58 5.24 7.39
CA ASN A 17 -6.84 5.97 7.61
C ASN A 17 -6.72 7.50 7.42
N ASN A 18 -5.51 8.04 7.56
CA ASN A 18 -5.24 9.47 7.41
C ASN A 18 -4.75 9.84 6.00
N LEU A 19 -4.66 8.87 5.06
CA LEU A 19 -4.28 9.15 3.68
C LEU A 19 -5.36 9.96 2.97
N THR A 20 -4.95 11.00 2.26
CA THR A 20 -5.81 11.83 1.43
C THR A 20 -5.45 11.65 -0.05
N PRO A 21 -6.42 11.33 -0.93
CA PRO A 21 -6.15 11.13 -2.36
C PRO A 21 -5.56 12.39 -3.00
N ALA A 22 -4.49 12.22 -3.78
CA ALA A 22 -3.94 13.28 -4.62
C ALA A 22 -4.63 13.31 -5.99
N THR A 23 -4.40 14.37 -6.76
CA THR A 23 -4.93 14.49 -8.14
C THR A 23 -4.30 13.47 -9.11
N THR A 24 -3.17 12.88 -8.73
CA THR A 24 -2.48 11.82 -9.48
C THR A 24 -2.28 10.59 -8.61
N ARG A 25 -2.14 9.44 -9.25
CA ARG A 25 -1.89 8.16 -8.57
C ARG A 25 -0.57 8.24 -7.78
N GLN A 26 -0.62 7.78 -6.54
CA GLN A 26 0.56 7.67 -5.67
C GLN A 26 0.91 6.20 -5.41
N GLU A 27 2.20 5.91 -5.36
CA GLU A 27 2.74 4.63 -4.90
C GLU A 27 3.57 4.90 -3.64
N ILE A 28 3.08 4.42 -2.51
CA ILE A 28 3.71 4.61 -1.20
C ILE A 28 4.51 3.32 -0.92
N PRO A 29 5.85 3.36 -0.93
CA PRO A 29 6.67 2.18 -0.67
C PRO A 29 6.54 1.75 0.80
N ASP A 30 6.47 0.44 1.02
CA ASP A 30 6.66 -0.12 2.36
C ASP A 30 8.15 -0.05 2.75
N SER A 31 8.43 0.37 3.98
CA SER A 31 9.81 0.54 4.47
C SER A 31 10.45 -0.77 4.93
N THR A 32 9.67 -1.83 5.16
CA THR A 32 10.15 -3.12 5.67
C THR A 32 10.31 -4.13 4.53
N GLN A 33 9.34 -4.17 3.61
CA GLN A 33 9.33 -5.08 2.47
C GLN A 33 9.64 -4.34 1.17
N ALA A 34 10.88 -4.48 0.70
CA ALA A 34 11.29 -3.94 -0.59
C ALA A 34 10.38 -4.45 -1.72
N GLY A 35 9.95 -3.53 -2.58
CA GLY A 35 9.08 -3.85 -3.71
C GLY A 35 7.58 -3.88 -3.39
N LEU A 36 7.17 -3.80 -2.12
CA LEU A 36 5.76 -3.69 -1.75
C LEU A 36 5.32 -2.22 -1.73
N TYR A 37 4.18 -1.92 -2.33
CA TYR A 37 3.63 -0.57 -2.43
C TYR A 37 2.14 -0.55 -2.10
N LEU A 38 1.73 0.41 -1.27
CA LEU A 38 0.34 0.84 -1.20
C LEU A 38 0.10 1.84 -2.33
N VAL A 39 -0.80 1.47 -3.24
CA VAL A 39 -1.19 2.30 -4.38
C VAL A 39 -2.50 3.01 -4.05
N MET A 40 -2.46 4.34 -4.06
CA MET A 40 -3.64 5.19 -3.89
C MET A 40 -4.04 5.81 -5.22
N GLN A 41 -5.27 5.53 -5.65
CA GLN A 41 -5.87 6.14 -6.84
C GLN A 41 -6.40 7.54 -6.52
N PRO A 42 -6.52 8.45 -7.50
CA PRO A 42 -7.17 9.74 -7.31
C PRO A 42 -8.63 9.64 -6.82
N SER A 43 -9.31 8.52 -7.09
CA SER A 43 -10.65 8.22 -6.57
C SER A 43 -10.68 7.94 -5.06
N GLY A 44 -9.53 7.78 -4.43
CA GLY A 44 -9.37 7.32 -3.04
C GLY A 44 -9.42 5.81 -2.86
N SER A 45 -9.56 5.04 -3.94
CA SER A 45 -9.39 3.59 -3.87
C SER A 45 -7.94 3.24 -3.54
N LEU A 46 -7.75 2.34 -2.58
CA LEU A 46 -6.46 1.79 -2.19
C LEU A 46 -6.31 0.37 -2.74
N SER A 47 -5.09 0.01 -3.15
CA SER A 47 -4.72 -1.35 -3.55
C SER A 47 -3.25 -1.60 -3.26
N TRP A 48 -2.86 -2.84 -3.01
CA TRP A 48 -1.50 -3.26 -2.81
C TRP A 48 -0.90 -3.82 -4.09
N ALA A 49 0.35 -3.48 -4.35
CA ALA A 49 1.10 -4.01 -5.47
C ALA A 49 2.52 -4.40 -5.06
N VAL A 50 3.01 -5.51 -5.62
CA VAL A 50 4.41 -5.91 -5.53
C VAL A 50 5.08 -5.63 -6.88
N ARG A 51 6.14 -4.83 -6.85
CA ARG A 51 7.09 -4.67 -7.96
C ARG A 51 8.18 -5.71 -7.82
N THR A 52 8.21 -6.65 -8.74
CA THR A 52 9.10 -7.80 -8.71
C THR A 52 9.64 -8.09 -10.11
N LYS A 53 10.36 -9.21 -10.25
CA LYS A 53 10.70 -9.80 -11.54
C LYS A 53 10.05 -11.18 -11.66
N ILE A 54 9.42 -11.44 -12.79
CA ILE A 54 8.90 -12.76 -13.17
C ILE A 54 9.65 -13.15 -14.44
N ASP A 55 10.30 -14.31 -14.43
CA ASP A 55 11.18 -14.77 -15.52
C ASP A 55 12.25 -13.74 -15.92
N GLY A 56 12.84 -13.09 -14.91
CA GLY A 56 13.86 -12.04 -15.09
C GLY A 56 13.33 -10.69 -15.59
N LYS A 57 12.05 -10.57 -15.94
CA LYS A 57 11.42 -9.34 -16.45
C LYS A 57 10.70 -8.57 -15.35
N ALA A 58 10.84 -7.25 -15.33
CA ALA A 58 10.15 -6.40 -14.37
C ALA A 58 8.62 -6.56 -14.50
N ALA A 59 7.95 -6.78 -13.37
CA ALA A 59 6.52 -7.05 -13.30
C ALA A 59 5.89 -6.32 -12.11
N LYS A 60 4.60 -5.98 -12.23
CA LYS A 60 3.76 -5.47 -11.14
C LYS A 60 2.63 -6.47 -10.91
N VAL A 61 2.55 -7.00 -9.69
CA VAL A 61 1.47 -7.90 -9.26
C VAL A 61 0.59 -7.17 -8.26
N THR A 62 -0.68 -6.95 -8.61
CA THR A 62 -1.67 -6.40 -7.68
C THR A 62 -2.21 -7.53 -6.80
N ILE A 63 -2.28 -7.32 -5.49
CA ILE A 63 -2.61 -8.37 -4.50
C ILE A 63 -3.82 -8.04 -3.61
N GLY A 64 -4.55 -6.97 -3.94
CA GLY A 64 -5.76 -6.56 -3.22
C GLY A 64 -5.82 -5.06 -3.05
#